data_AF-A0A7X0HNY2-F1
#
_entry.id   AF-A0A7X0HNY2-F1
#
_cell.length_a   1.000
_cell.length_b   1.000
_cell.length_c   1.000
_cell.angle_alpha   90.00
_cell.angle_beta   90.00
_cell.angle_gamma   90.00
#
_symmetry.space_group_name_H-M   'P 1'
#
loop_
_entity.id
_entity.type
_entity.pdbx_description
1 polymer ?
#
loop_
_entity_poly.entity_id
_entity_poly.type
_entity_poly.pdbx_seq_one_letter_code
_entity_poly.pdbx_strand_id
1 'polypeptide(L)'
;MNHPILNRRRPATRRSQQRIGDDQRITGAAGTAGMRAAASMAANRTPAKAGSARSGLRSDDLRTHFLTVLRGVAQVFFLPSAMAGALFAGALFIGDWRLGFYGMGGAAVAGATAHLLGLDADRTRRGLEGVNGCLVAIGLAAALGPEHRSTMVVTLMGSAMVVIVTNALAQVLGTWGLPPLTAPFCTVVGVVVAAAPGLPWLQRQGLPVSPQPASTATVLTWGDLAQGFLANISQVVFMPQWYIGLLLLIGILAADRLAGVMACVGSLTALVVAATTGIPATAVRQGLTGYNAVLVAMALGAVFLTPGRRSALYGTAGAAVATVLAVACGRLFPAQVLTWPFVLTTMVFLAAAPMCHHLTPRHLLPSSGPTPEGTGHTAEGWARKPGD
;
A
#
# COMPACT_ATOMS: atom_id res chain seq x y z
N MET A 1 20.47 -76.71 -7.23
CA MET A 1 21.20 -76.17 -6.06
C MET A 1 20.18 -75.68 -5.03
N ASN A 2 20.49 -75.89 -3.76
CA ASN A 2 19.58 -76.11 -2.62
C ASN A 2 18.79 -74.89 -2.09
N HIS A 3 17.58 -75.21 -1.61
CA HIS A 3 16.73 -74.60 -0.56
C HIS A 3 17.46 -74.41 0.81
N PRO A 4 16.85 -73.91 1.94
CA PRO A 4 15.41 -73.75 2.30
C PRO A 4 15.02 -72.40 3.01
N ILE A 5 13.76 -71.94 2.98
CA ILE A 5 12.55 -72.26 3.79
C ILE A 5 12.67 -71.96 5.31
N LEU A 6 11.84 -71.03 5.81
CA LEU A 6 10.99 -71.29 6.98
C LEU A 6 9.72 -70.42 7.03
N ASN A 7 8.64 -71.15 7.25
CA ASN A 7 7.22 -70.82 7.20
C ASN A 7 6.67 -71.00 8.63
N ARG A 8 5.76 -70.16 9.11
CA ARG A 8 4.91 -70.49 10.27
C ARG A 8 3.44 -70.18 9.98
N ARG A 9 2.61 -71.10 10.48
CA ARG A 9 1.27 -71.49 10.04
C ARG A 9 0.12 -70.72 10.73
N ARG A 10 -0.96 -70.50 9.95
CA ARG A 10 -2.44 -70.51 10.19
C ARG A 10 -2.97 -71.12 11.52
N PRO A 11 -4.20 -70.76 12.02
CA PRO A 11 -5.47 -71.11 11.35
C PRO A 11 -6.71 -70.19 11.52
N ALA A 12 -7.71 -70.49 10.70
CA ALA A 12 -9.05 -69.90 10.64
C ALA A 12 -10.01 -70.50 11.69
N THR A 13 -11.03 -69.74 12.07
CA THR A 13 -12.24 -70.23 12.77
C THR A 13 -13.51 -69.83 12.02
N ARG A 14 -14.47 -70.75 12.07
CA ARG A 14 -15.73 -70.85 11.30
C ARG A 14 -16.90 -70.10 11.95
N ARG A 15 -17.84 -69.67 11.09
CA ARG A 15 -19.32 -69.69 11.18
C ARG A 15 -20.02 -69.10 12.43
N SER A 16 -20.91 -68.14 12.18
CA SER A 16 -22.37 -68.37 12.32
C SER A 16 -23.20 -67.29 11.60
N GLN A 17 -24.19 -67.76 10.85
CA GLN A 17 -25.28 -66.98 10.26
C GLN A 17 -26.18 -66.43 11.37
N GLN A 18 -26.68 -65.19 11.22
CA GLN A 18 -28.01 -64.87 11.72
C GLN A 18 -28.68 -63.71 10.94
N ARG A 19 -29.70 -64.12 10.18
CA ARG A 19 -30.98 -63.47 9.83
C ARG A 19 -31.04 -62.15 9.05
N ILE A 20 -31.68 -62.32 7.90
CA ILE A 20 -32.46 -61.39 7.06
C ILE A 20 -33.79 -61.02 7.78
N GLY A 21 -34.28 -59.79 7.54
CA GLY A 21 -35.59 -59.22 7.92
C GLY A 21 -35.45 -58.19 9.05
N ASP A 22 -35.86 -56.93 8.98
CA ASP A 22 -36.76 -56.17 8.13
C ASP A 22 -36.33 -54.69 8.22
N ASP A 23 -36.30 -53.95 7.10
CA ASP A 23 -36.65 -52.51 7.00
C ASP A 23 -36.27 -51.95 5.62
N GLN A 24 -36.87 -52.54 4.59
CA GLN A 24 -37.14 -51.82 3.35
C GLN A 24 -38.52 -51.19 3.47
N ARG A 25 -38.59 -50.03 4.13
CA ARG A 25 -39.67 -49.04 3.98
C ARG A 25 -39.23 -47.75 4.67
N ILE A 26 -39.40 -46.62 3.97
CA ILE A 26 -39.23 -45.23 4.44
C ILE A 26 -37.80 -44.68 4.29
N THR A 27 -37.47 -44.18 3.09
CA THR A 27 -36.84 -42.85 2.88
C THR A 27 -36.86 -42.49 1.39
N GLY A 28 -38.01 -42.63 0.75
CA GLY A 28 -38.32 -42.11 -0.59
C GLY A 28 -38.99 -40.73 -0.57
N ALA A 29 -38.63 -39.86 0.38
CA ALA A 29 -39.38 -38.61 0.65
C ALA A 29 -38.51 -37.37 0.97
N ALA A 30 -37.21 -37.37 0.66
CA ALA A 30 -36.33 -36.21 0.90
C ALA A 30 -35.91 -35.45 -0.38
N GLY A 31 -36.14 -36.02 -1.57
CA GLY A 31 -35.65 -35.47 -2.85
C GLY A 31 -36.55 -34.41 -3.51
N THR A 32 -37.80 -34.24 -3.07
CA THR A 32 -38.78 -33.37 -3.74
C THR A 32 -39.16 -32.12 -2.95
N ALA A 33 -38.77 -32.03 -1.66
CA ALA A 33 -39.04 -30.87 -0.81
C ALA A 33 -38.06 -29.70 -1.07
N GLY A 34 -36.78 -29.99 -1.34
CA GLY A 34 -35.76 -28.97 -1.62
C GLY A 34 -35.95 -28.22 -2.95
N MET A 35 -36.53 -28.87 -3.96
CA MET A 35 -36.77 -28.28 -5.28
C MET A 35 -38.04 -27.40 -5.33
N ARG A 36 -39.01 -27.62 -4.44
CA ARG A 36 -40.22 -26.79 -4.35
C ARG A 36 -40.02 -25.51 -3.53
N ALA A 37 -39.08 -25.50 -2.58
CA ALA A 37 -38.70 -24.28 -1.84
C ALA A 37 -37.96 -23.26 -2.73
N ALA A 38 -37.09 -23.74 -3.64
CA ALA A 38 -36.38 -22.89 -4.59
C ALA A 38 -37.30 -22.29 -5.68
N ALA A 39 -38.36 -23.00 -6.07
CA ALA A 39 -39.34 -22.52 -7.04
C ALA A 39 -40.37 -21.54 -6.44
N SER A 40 -40.66 -21.61 -5.14
CA SER A 40 -41.60 -20.71 -4.46
C SER A 40 -40.98 -19.34 -4.10
N MET A 41 -39.67 -19.29 -3.82
CA MET A 41 -38.94 -18.00 -3.61
C MET A 41 -38.70 -17.21 -4.90
N ALA A 42 -38.88 -17.81 -6.08
CA ALA A 42 -38.73 -17.14 -7.37
C ALA A 42 -40.01 -16.40 -7.84
N ALA A 43 -41.16 -16.63 -7.20
CA ALA A 43 -42.46 -16.15 -7.68
C ALA A 43 -42.96 -14.85 -7.02
N ASN A 44 -42.20 -14.22 -6.11
CA ASN A 44 -42.60 -12.98 -5.45
C ASN A 44 -41.59 -11.83 -5.63
N ARG A 45 -41.11 -11.64 -6.86
CA ARG A 45 -40.42 -10.41 -7.27
C ARG A 45 -41.39 -9.57 -8.09
N THR A 46 -42.04 -8.63 -7.42
CA THR A 46 -42.70 -7.49 -8.09
C THR A 46 -41.67 -6.81 -9.00
N PRO A 47 -41.98 -6.54 -10.28
CA PRO A 47 -41.06 -5.84 -11.16
C PRO A 47 -40.87 -4.43 -10.60
N ALA A 48 -39.67 -4.13 -10.09
CA ALA A 48 -39.28 -2.77 -9.77
C ALA A 48 -39.47 -1.94 -11.05
N LYS A 49 -40.31 -0.90 -10.95
CA LYS A 49 -40.50 0.08 -12.02
C LYS A 49 -39.14 0.51 -12.55
N ALA A 50 -38.88 0.21 -13.82
CA ALA A 50 -37.80 0.79 -14.59
C ALA A 50 -38.04 2.30 -14.71
N GLY A 51 -37.61 3.04 -13.67
CA GLY A 51 -37.56 4.48 -13.69
C GLY A 51 -36.37 4.90 -14.55
N SER A 52 -36.67 5.30 -15.78
CA SER A 52 -35.94 6.28 -16.61
C SER A 52 -34.56 6.69 -16.07
N ALA A 53 -33.51 6.00 -16.52
CA ALA A 53 -32.12 6.39 -16.31
C ALA A 53 -31.79 7.64 -17.12
N ARG A 54 -32.03 8.81 -16.53
CA ARG A 54 -31.32 10.06 -16.83
C ARG A 54 -30.83 10.63 -15.50
N SER A 55 -29.89 9.94 -14.86
CA SER A 55 -29.25 10.43 -13.65
C SER A 55 -28.15 11.43 -14.01
N GLY A 56 -28.49 12.72 -14.01
CA GLY A 56 -27.46 13.71 -13.73
C GLY A 56 -26.84 13.39 -12.36
N LEU A 57 -25.52 13.41 -12.26
CA LEU A 57 -24.81 13.22 -10.98
C LEU A 57 -25.38 14.23 -9.97
N ARG A 58 -25.90 13.76 -8.83
CA ARG A 58 -26.41 14.68 -7.79
C ARG A 58 -25.21 15.44 -7.21
N SER A 59 -25.44 16.66 -6.72
CA SER A 59 -24.39 17.49 -6.09
C SER A 59 -23.67 16.76 -4.95
N ASP A 60 -24.38 15.89 -4.23
CA ASP A 60 -23.84 15.08 -3.13
C ASP A 60 -22.86 13.99 -3.62
N ASP A 61 -23.09 13.44 -4.80
CA ASP A 61 -22.22 12.44 -5.43
C ASP A 61 -20.91 13.10 -5.86
N LEU A 62 -20.99 14.27 -6.52
CA LEU A 62 -19.82 15.05 -6.94
C LEU A 62 -18.95 15.48 -5.77
N ARG A 63 -19.57 15.97 -4.69
CA ARG A 63 -18.86 16.33 -3.46
C ARG A 63 -18.14 15.12 -2.86
N THR A 64 -18.81 13.97 -2.80
CA THR A 64 -18.22 12.75 -2.25
C THR A 64 -17.03 12.28 -3.07
N HIS A 65 -17.16 12.25 -4.41
CA HIS A 65 -16.05 11.93 -5.29
C HIS A 65 -14.87 12.89 -5.11
N PHE A 66 -15.11 14.20 -5.09
CA PHE A 66 -14.05 15.19 -4.90
C PHE A 66 -13.31 14.99 -3.56
N LEU A 67 -14.04 14.77 -2.47
CA LEU A 67 -13.42 14.49 -1.16
C LEU A 67 -12.64 13.17 -1.16
N THR A 68 -13.08 12.15 -1.91
CA THR A 68 -12.34 10.90 -2.10
C THR A 68 -11.03 11.13 -2.85
N VAL A 69 -11.04 11.96 -3.90
CA VAL A 69 -9.82 12.35 -4.63
C VAL A 69 -8.83 13.05 -3.71
N LEU A 70 -9.29 14.02 -2.92
CA LEU A 70 -8.43 14.70 -1.94
C LEU A 70 -7.84 13.73 -0.92
N ARG A 71 -8.64 12.78 -0.40
CA ARG A 71 -8.11 11.72 0.47
C ARG A 71 -7.06 10.88 -0.25
N GLY A 72 -7.25 10.57 -1.53
CA GLY A 72 -6.25 9.86 -2.33
C GLY A 72 -4.91 10.57 -2.41
N VAL A 73 -4.92 11.90 -2.57
CA VAL A 73 -3.70 12.72 -2.52
C VAL A 73 -3.07 12.71 -1.12
N ALA A 74 -3.88 12.85 -0.06
CA ALA A 74 -3.40 12.82 1.33
C ALA A 74 -2.77 11.49 1.74
N GLN A 75 -3.31 10.40 1.21
CA GLN A 75 -2.88 9.04 1.51
C GLN A 75 -1.49 8.70 0.94
N VAL A 76 -0.90 9.54 0.08
CA VAL A 76 0.54 9.49 -0.25
C VAL A 76 1.41 9.57 1.01
N PHE A 77 0.94 10.29 2.03
CA PHE A 77 1.55 10.40 3.35
C PHE A 77 0.81 9.58 4.42
N PHE A 78 0.03 8.57 4.01
CA PHE A 78 -0.78 7.68 4.88
C PHE A 78 -1.90 8.39 5.67
N LEU A 79 -2.38 9.54 5.20
CA LEU A 79 -3.39 10.34 5.91
C LEU A 79 -4.77 10.19 5.25
N PRO A 80 -5.77 9.58 5.92
CA PRO A 80 -7.15 9.50 5.41
C PRO A 80 -7.94 10.82 5.56
N SER A 81 -7.30 11.97 5.30
CA SER A 81 -7.85 13.32 5.57
C SER A 81 -8.01 14.14 4.29
N ALA A 82 -9.26 14.51 3.95
CA ALA A 82 -9.52 15.39 2.80
C ALA A 82 -8.94 16.80 3.00
N MET A 83 -8.84 17.27 4.25
CA MET A 83 -8.24 18.57 4.57
C MET A 83 -6.74 18.57 4.27
N ALA A 84 -6.00 17.54 4.72
CA ALA A 84 -4.59 17.39 4.34
C ALA A 84 -4.45 17.25 2.82
N GLY A 85 -5.37 16.52 2.18
CA GLY A 85 -5.43 16.39 0.73
C GLY A 85 -5.56 17.72 0.01
N ALA A 86 -6.41 18.62 0.49
CA ALA A 86 -6.56 19.96 -0.05
C ALA A 86 -5.29 20.80 0.12
N LEU A 87 -4.64 20.72 1.29
CA LEU A 87 -3.37 21.40 1.54
C LEU A 87 -2.25 20.86 0.63
N PHE A 88 -2.19 19.54 0.42
CA PHE A 88 -1.20 18.91 -0.45
C PHE A 88 -1.45 19.22 -1.91
N ALA A 89 -2.71 19.19 -2.37
CA ALA A 89 -3.06 19.65 -3.69
C ALA A 89 -2.66 21.12 -3.89
N GLY A 90 -2.95 21.99 -2.92
CA GLY A 90 -2.52 23.39 -2.93
C GLY A 90 -1.00 23.53 -3.02
N ALA A 91 -0.24 22.76 -2.24
CA ALA A 91 1.21 22.72 -2.31
C ALA A 91 1.71 22.27 -3.69
N LEU A 92 1.11 21.23 -4.28
CA LEU A 92 1.42 20.82 -5.65
C LEU A 92 1.15 21.95 -6.65
N PHE A 93 0.00 22.62 -6.57
CA PHE A 93 -0.32 23.74 -7.47
C PHE A 93 0.63 24.92 -7.33
N ILE A 94 1.09 25.21 -6.11
CA ILE A 94 2.08 26.26 -5.83
C ILE A 94 3.46 25.87 -6.38
N GLY A 95 3.86 24.61 -6.26
CA GLY A 95 5.17 24.14 -6.71
C GLY A 95 5.27 24.00 -8.22
N ASP A 96 4.28 23.33 -8.82
CA ASP A 96 4.06 23.24 -10.27
C ASP A 96 2.58 22.91 -10.53
N TRP A 97 1.84 23.88 -11.04
CA TRP A 97 0.42 23.75 -11.34
C TRP A 97 0.10 22.56 -12.26
N ARG A 98 1.04 22.16 -13.14
CA ARG A 98 0.87 20.98 -13.99
C ARG A 98 0.88 19.71 -13.14
N LEU A 99 1.84 19.57 -12.22
CA LEU A 99 1.89 18.43 -11.29
C LEU A 99 0.68 18.40 -10.35
N GLY A 100 0.12 19.55 -9.99
CA GLY A 100 -1.17 19.64 -9.30
C GLY A 100 -2.30 18.96 -10.08
N PHE A 101 -2.45 19.26 -11.38
CA PHE A 101 -3.43 18.59 -12.23
C PHE A 101 -3.14 17.11 -12.44
N TYR A 102 -1.87 16.73 -12.64
CA TYR A 102 -1.50 15.32 -12.78
C TYR A 102 -1.82 14.52 -11.51
N GLY A 103 -1.44 15.01 -10.33
CA GLY A 103 -1.70 14.32 -9.07
C GLY A 103 -3.19 14.15 -8.77
N MET A 104 -3.97 15.24 -8.90
CA MET A 104 -5.43 15.21 -8.72
C MET A 104 -6.11 14.34 -9.77
N GLY A 105 -5.72 14.46 -11.04
CA GLY A 105 -6.26 13.67 -12.15
C GLY A 105 -5.94 12.20 -12.01
N GLY A 106 -4.72 11.84 -11.64
CA GLY A 106 -4.30 10.46 -11.40
C GLY A 106 -5.07 9.81 -10.25
N ALA A 107 -5.26 10.53 -9.14
CA ALA A 107 -6.10 10.06 -8.03
C ALA A 107 -7.57 9.88 -8.46
N ALA A 108 -8.11 10.81 -9.25
CA ALA A 108 -9.48 10.73 -9.77
C ALA A 108 -9.69 9.55 -10.73
N VAL A 109 -8.77 9.35 -11.68
CA VAL A 109 -8.82 8.23 -12.63
C VAL A 109 -8.72 6.90 -11.90
N ALA A 110 -7.82 6.77 -10.92
CA ALA A 110 -7.70 5.55 -10.14
C ALA A 110 -8.96 5.28 -9.30
N GLY A 111 -9.53 6.30 -8.65
CA GLY A 111 -10.79 6.18 -7.93
C GLY A 111 -11.98 5.80 -8.82
N ALA A 112 -12.07 6.39 -10.02
CA ALA A 112 -13.09 6.05 -11.01
C ALA A 112 -12.91 4.61 -11.52
N THR A 113 -11.67 4.20 -11.79
CA THR A 113 -11.34 2.82 -12.21
C THR A 113 -11.71 1.81 -11.13
N ALA A 114 -11.42 2.10 -9.86
CA ALA A 114 -11.82 1.26 -8.74
C ALA A 114 -13.34 1.10 -8.63
N HIS A 115 -14.09 2.19 -8.83
CA HIS A 115 -15.55 2.15 -8.86
C HIS A 115 -16.07 1.32 -10.04
N LEU A 116 -15.50 1.50 -11.24
CA LEU A 116 -15.88 0.73 -12.44
C LEU A 116 -15.61 -0.77 -12.30
N LEU A 117 -14.53 -1.14 -11.60
CA LEU A 117 -14.18 -2.53 -11.31
C LEU A 117 -14.96 -3.12 -10.12
N GLY A 118 -15.83 -2.34 -9.46
CA GLY A 118 -16.61 -2.81 -8.31
C GLY A 118 -15.75 -3.17 -7.09
N LEU A 119 -14.63 -2.46 -6.90
CA LEU A 119 -13.75 -2.68 -5.74
C LEU A 119 -14.42 -2.19 -4.44
N ASP A 120 -13.85 -2.60 -3.31
CA ASP A 120 -14.33 -2.27 -1.97
C ASP A 120 -14.62 -0.76 -1.80
N ALA A 121 -15.88 -0.45 -1.51
CA ALA A 121 -16.37 0.93 -1.45
C ALA A 121 -15.74 1.71 -0.28
N ASP A 122 -15.42 1.05 0.84
CA ASP A 122 -14.82 1.69 2.01
C ASP A 122 -13.34 2.03 1.78
N ARG A 123 -12.59 1.13 1.13
CA ARG A 123 -11.22 1.42 0.66
C ARG A 123 -11.20 2.59 -0.30
N THR A 124 -12.12 2.59 -1.26
CA THR A 124 -12.26 3.67 -2.25
C THR A 124 -12.60 4.99 -1.56
N ARG A 125 -13.59 5.01 -0.66
CA ARG A 125 -14.00 6.20 0.10
C ARG A 125 -12.90 6.75 1.01
N ARG A 126 -12.03 5.89 1.55
CA ARG A 126 -10.83 6.30 2.31
C ARG A 126 -9.67 6.79 1.44
N GLY A 127 -9.83 6.79 0.11
CA GLY A 127 -8.84 7.27 -0.84
C GLY A 127 -7.69 6.29 -1.12
N LEU A 128 -7.75 5.05 -0.64
CA LEU A 128 -6.62 4.11 -0.75
C LEU A 128 -6.29 3.74 -2.20
N GLU A 129 -7.31 3.66 -3.07
CA GLU A 129 -7.11 3.38 -4.50
C GLU A 129 -6.51 4.57 -5.25
N GLY A 130 -6.62 5.80 -4.71
CA GLY A 130 -6.12 7.02 -5.35
C GLY A 130 -4.61 7.26 -5.17
N VAL A 131 -3.96 6.61 -4.21
CA VAL A 131 -2.55 6.86 -3.83
C VAL A 131 -1.60 6.58 -4.98
N ASN A 132 -1.62 5.33 -5.46
CA ASN A 132 -0.73 4.91 -6.53
C ASN A 132 -1.10 5.60 -7.85
N GLY A 133 -2.38 5.92 -8.08
CA GLY A 133 -2.82 6.72 -9.22
C GLY A 133 -2.21 8.12 -9.24
N CYS A 134 -2.22 8.81 -8.09
CA CYS A 134 -1.58 10.12 -7.90
C CYS A 134 -0.09 10.06 -8.19
N LEU A 135 0.63 9.13 -7.54
CA LEU A 135 2.07 8.98 -7.69
C LEU A 135 2.49 8.60 -9.12
N VAL A 136 1.74 7.71 -9.78
CA VAL A 136 2.00 7.34 -11.18
C VAL A 136 1.89 8.56 -12.08
N ALA A 137 0.85 9.37 -11.91
CA ALA A 137 0.65 10.54 -12.74
C ALA A 137 1.77 11.58 -12.55
N ILE A 138 2.11 11.94 -11.30
CA ILE A 138 3.19 12.92 -11.05
C ILE A 138 4.57 12.37 -11.41
N GLY A 139 4.83 11.08 -11.17
CA GLY A 139 6.12 10.45 -11.45
C GLY A 139 6.39 10.34 -12.95
N LEU A 140 5.37 9.95 -13.74
CA LEU A 140 5.47 9.96 -15.20
C LEU A 140 5.55 11.37 -15.77
N ALA A 141 4.82 12.33 -15.19
CA ALA A 141 4.94 13.73 -15.57
C ALA A 141 6.35 14.27 -15.34
N ALA A 142 6.96 13.96 -14.18
CA ALA A 142 8.34 14.32 -13.89
C ALA A 142 9.35 13.62 -14.82
N ALA A 143 9.11 12.36 -15.21
CA ALA A 143 10.03 11.58 -16.04
C ALA A 143 9.97 11.92 -17.54
N LEU A 144 8.76 12.18 -18.06
CA LEU A 144 8.49 12.35 -19.51
C LEU A 144 8.28 13.81 -19.91
N GLY A 145 8.16 14.70 -18.92
CA GLY A 145 7.91 16.13 -19.09
C GLY A 145 6.42 16.46 -19.07
N PRO A 146 5.94 17.32 -18.15
CA PRO A 146 4.52 17.57 -17.95
C PRO A 146 3.84 18.33 -19.10
N GLU A 147 4.61 18.99 -19.97
CA GLU A 147 4.15 19.76 -21.12
C GLU A 147 3.72 18.92 -22.33
N HIS A 148 4.15 17.64 -22.39
CA HIS A 148 3.89 16.80 -23.55
C HIS A 148 2.51 16.15 -23.50
N ARG A 149 1.80 16.14 -24.64
CA ARG A 149 0.50 15.46 -24.76
C ARG A 149 0.60 13.95 -24.56
N SER A 150 1.72 13.34 -24.99
CA SER A 150 2.00 11.92 -24.78
C SER A 150 2.05 11.59 -23.29
N THR A 151 2.66 12.45 -22.47
CA THR A 151 2.67 12.33 -21.01
C THR A 151 1.24 12.27 -20.44
N MET A 152 0.34 13.15 -20.88
CA MET A 152 -1.06 13.15 -20.43
C MET A 152 -1.77 11.82 -20.74
N VAL A 153 -1.60 11.28 -21.94
CA VAL A 153 -2.22 10.00 -22.31
C VAL A 153 -1.67 8.85 -21.45
N VAL A 154 -0.35 8.82 -21.27
CA VAL A 154 0.33 7.73 -20.56
C VAL A 154 0.05 7.79 -19.07
N THR A 155 -0.07 8.98 -18.47
CA THR A 155 -0.45 9.12 -17.07
C THR A 155 -1.88 8.67 -16.82
N LEU A 156 -2.84 9.02 -17.69
CA LEU A 156 -4.22 8.52 -17.59
C LEU A 156 -4.27 6.99 -17.66
N MET A 157 -3.60 6.39 -18.65
CA MET A 157 -3.53 4.94 -18.81
C MET A 157 -2.82 4.27 -17.62
N GLY A 158 -1.71 4.85 -17.17
CA GLY A 158 -0.93 4.36 -16.04
C GLY A 158 -1.71 4.42 -14.72
N SER A 159 -2.43 5.51 -14.46
CA SER A 159 -3.28 5.68 -13.27
C SER A 159 -4.47 4.73 -13.26
N ALA A 160 -5.01 4.33 -14.41
CA ALA A 160 -6.02 3.27 -14.49
C ALA A 160 -5.39 1.89 -14.26
N MET A 161 -4.28 1.59 -14.95
CA MET A 161 -3.57 0.30 -14.87
C MET A 161 -3.08 0.01 -13.44
N VAL A 162 -2.59 1.04 -12.73
CA VAL A 162 -2.03 0.85 -11.39
C VAL A 162 -3.07 0.37 -10.38
N VAL A 163 -4.37 0.57 -10.62
CA VAL A 163 -5.44 -0.01 -9.78
C VAL A 163 -5.42 -1.53 -9.87
N ILE A 164 -5.26 -2.09 -11.06
CA ILE A 164 -5.16 -3.55 -11.25
C ILE A 164 -3.91 -4.07 -10.55
N VAL A 165 -2.76 -3.42 -10.76
CA VAL A 165 -1.48 -3.80 -10.11
C VAL A 165 -1.59 -3.69 -8.58
N THR A 166 -2.23 -2.65 -8.05
CA THR A 166 -2.42 -2.44 -6.62
C THR A 166 -3.23 -3.57 -6.00
N ASN A 167 -4.32 -3.96 -6.63
CA ASN A 167 -5.19 -5.00 -6.09
C ASN A 167 -4.61 -6.40 -6.27
N ALA A 168 -3.88 -6.66 -7.37
CA ALA A 168 -3.11 -7.89 -7.53
C ALA A 168 -2.03 -8.05 -6.43
N LEU A 169 -1.24 -6.99 -6.19
CA LEU A 169 -0.23 -7.03 -5.12
C LEU A 169 -0.87 -7.10 -3.74
N ALA A 170 -1.98 -6.40 -3.50
CA ALA A 170 -2.70 -6.49 -2.22
C ALA A 170 -3.21 -7.91 -1.95
N GLN A 171 -3.70 -8.61 -2.97
CA GLN A 171 -4.15 -10.00 -2.86
C GLN A 171 -3.00 -10.95 -2.50
N VAL A 172 -1.84 -10.79 -3.15
CA VAL A 172 -0.65 -11.64 -2.90
C VAL A 172 -0.03 -11.30 -1.55
N LEU A 173 0.25 -10.03 -1.26
CA LEU A 173 0.89 -9.61 -0.02
C LEU A 173 -0.01 -9.75 1.21
N GLY A 174 -1.33 -9.73 1.00
CA GLY A 174 -2.34 -9.96 2.02
C GLY A 174 -2.21 -11.33 2.70
N THR A 175 -1.68 -12.36 2.02
CA THR A 175 -1.45 -13.67 2.64
C THR A 175 -0.37 -13.65 3.73
N TRP A 176 0.50 -12.63 3.72
CA TRP A 176 1.51 -12.37 4.77
C TRP A 176 1.12 -11.21 5.70
N GLY A 177 -0.09 -10.65 5.54
CA GLY A 177 -0.53 -9.48 6.31
C GLY A 177 0.20 -8.19 5.95
N LEU A 178 0.81 -8.10 4.77
CA LEU A 178 1.61 -6.95 4.34
C LEU A 178 0.84 -6.04 3.37
N PRO A 179 0.94 -4.71 3.50
CA PRO A 179 0.32 -3.77 2.56
C PRO A 179 1.10 -3.67 1.23
N PRO A 180 0.47 -3.31 0.09
CA PRO A 180 1.20 -3.10 -1.17
C PRO A 180 2.06 -1.82 -1.18
N LEU A 181 1.80 -0.89 -0.26
CA LEU A 181 2.45 0.43 -0.19
C LEU A 181 2.44 1.13 -1.57
N THR A 182 3.58 1.67 -1.98
CA THR A 182 3.77 2.33 -3.28
C THR A 182 4.49 1.42 -4.30
N ALA A 183 4.59 0.12 -4.04
CA ALA A 183 5.16 -0.85 -4.98
C ALA A 183 4.44 -0.87 -6.35
N PRO A 184 3.09 -0.75 -6.41
CA PRO A 184 2.37 -0.65 -7.68
C PRO A 184 2.81 0.58 -8.49
N PHE A 185 2.92 1.73 -7.83
CA PHE A 185 3.44 2.96 -8.44
C PHE A 185 4.86 2.75 -8.99
N CYS A 186 5.79 2.23 -8.18
CA CYS A 186 7.17 2.01 -8.60
C CYS A 186 7.25 1.08 -9.82
N THR A 187 6.40 0.06 -9.86
CA THR A 187 6.34 -0.91 -10.96
C THR A 187 5.87 -0.25 -12.25
N VAL A 188 4.73 0.45 -12.22
CA VAL A 188 4.15 1.08 -13.41
C VAL A 188 5.07 2.16 -13.97
N VAL A 189 5.57 3.07 -13.12
CA VAL A 189 6.49 4.12 -13.58
C VAL A 189 7.81 3.53 -14.05
N GLY A 190 8.37 2.56 -13.33
CA GLY A 190 9.62 1.90 -13.70
C GLY A 190 9.54 1.22 -15.07
N VAL A 191 8.44 0.50 -15.37
CA VAL A 191 8.22 -0.15 -16.67
C VAL A 191 8.11 0.88 -17.78
N VAL A 192 7.32 1.94 -17.60
CA VAL A 192 7.14 2.97 -18.63
C VAL A 192 8.46 3.72 -18.90
N VAL A 193 9.18 4.11 -17.85
CA VAL A 193 10.48 4.80 -17.97
C VAL A 193 11.52 3.88 -18.63
N ALA A 194 11.54 2.59 -18.31
CA ALA A 194 12.41 1.61 -18.95
C ALA A 194 12.08 1.40 -20.44
N ALA A 195 10.80 1.45 -20.81
CA ALA A 195 10.34 1.30 -22.18
C ALA A 195 10.51 2.58 -23.03
N ALA A 196 10.54 3.76 -22.40
CA ALA A 196 10.58 5.05 -23.09
C ALA A 196 11.67 5.20 -24.16
N PRO A 197 12.92 4.71 -23.99
CA PRO A 197 13.94 4.76 -25.03
C PRO A 197 13.57 4.03 -26.33
N GLY A 198 12.71 3.01 -26.26
CA GLY A 198 12.22 2.25 -27.42
C GLY A 198 10.93 2.80 -28.04
N LEU A 199 10.35 3.85 -27.47
CA LEU A 199 9.07 4.41 -27.89
C LEU A 199 9.28 5.86 -28.38
N PRO A 200 9.40 6.11 -29.71
CA PRO A 200 9.82 7.41 -30.25
C PRO A 200 8.80 8.55 -30.01
N TRP A 201 7.57 8.21 -29.65
CA TRP A 201 6.50 9.15 -29.31
C TRP A 201 6.51 9.54 -27.82
N LEU A 202 7.40 8.94 -27.01
CA LEU A 202 7.64 9.30 -25.62
C LEU A 202 8.86 10.20 -25.49
N GLN A 203 8.68 11.29 -24.75
CA GLN A 203 9.70 12.28 -24.51
C GLN A 203 10.46 11.89 -23.26
N ARG A 204 11.74 12.27 -23.22
CA ARG A 204 12.66 11.89 -22.15
C ARG A 204 13.18 13.15 -21.51
N GLN A 205 12.56 13.56 -20.41
CA GLN A 205 13.13 14.57 -19.53
C GLN A 205 14.11 13.94 -18.54
N GLY A 206 13.82 12.70 -18.11
CA GLY A 206 14.61 11.96 -17.15
C GLY A 206 14.23 12.32 -15.71
N LEU A 207 14.20 11.31 -14.84
CA LEU A 207 14.02 11.53 -13.41
C LEU A 207 15.30 12.10 -12.79
N PRO A 208 15.20 12.88 -11.69
CA PRO A 208 16.36 13.27 -10.91
C PRO A 208 17.18 12.03 -10.54
N VAL A 209 18.44 11.99 -10.98
CA VAL A 209 19.30 10.83 -10.78
C VAL A 209 19.70 10.76 -9.31
N SER A 210 19.50 9.60 -8.69
CA SER A 210 19.89 9.35 -7.30
C SER A 210 21.40 9.59 -7.10
N PRO A 211 21.83 10.09 -5.93
CA PRO A 211 23.21 10.49 -5.69
C PRO A 211 24.22 9.39 -6.02
N GLN A 212 25.17 9.72 -6.89
CA GLN A 212 26.44 9.00 -6.99
C GLN A 212 27.42 9.60 -5.98
N PRO A 213 28.33 8.80 -5.38
CA PRO A 213 29.40 9.34 -4.56
C PRO A 213 30.21 10.34 -5.39
N ALA A 214 30.38 11.55 -4.90
CA ALA A 214 31.27 12.50 -5.55
C ALA A 214 32.72 11.99 -5.45
N SER A 215 33.51 12.17 -6.50
CA SER A 215 34.96 11.94 -6.48
C SER A 215 35.69 12.92 -5.54
N THR A 216 34.99 13.95 -5.04
CA THR A 216 35.50 14.96 -4.12
C THR A 216 34.53 15.11 -2.94
N ALA A 217 35.04 15.02 -1.72
CA ALA A 217 34.24 15.18 -0.52
C ALA A 217 33.55 16.56 -0.52
N THR A 218 32.22 16.57 -0.58
CA THR A 218 31.44 17.80 -0.49
C THR A 218 31.20 18.11 0.98
N VAL A 219 31.66 19.26 1.46
CA VAL A 219 31.37 19.71 2.84
C VAL A 219 29.94 20.24 2.88
N LEU A 220 29.08 19.62 3.69
CA LEU A 220 27.70 20.08 3.89
C LEU A 220 27.68 21.34 4.74
N THR A 221 27.00 22.38 4.26
CA THR A 221 26.74 23.59 5.05
C THR A 221 25.45 23.44 5.86
N TRP A 222 25.28 24.28 6.89
CA TRP A 222 24.01 24.37 7.61
C TRP A 222 22.84 24.75 6.71
N GLY A 223 23.08 25.54 5.67
CA GLY A 223 22.06 25.88 4.66
C GLY A 223 21.62 24.66 3.85
N ASP A 224 22.56 23.80 3.44
CA ASP A 224 22.25 22.55 2.73
C ASP A 224 21.40 21.62 3.59
N LEU A 225 21.72 21.50 4.88
CA LEU A 225 20.98 20.68 5.84
C LEU A 225 19.57 21.23 6.09
N ALA A 226 19.42 22.53 6.32
CA ALA A 226 18.13 23.17 6.54
C ALA A 226 17.22 23.06 5.32
N GLN A 227 17.76 23.29 4.12
CA GLN A 227 17.03 23.11 2.87
C GLN A 227 16.65 21.64 2.66
N GLY A 228 17.63 20.74 2.83
CA GLY A 228 17.45 19.30 2.66
C GLY A 228 16.41 18.71 3.60
N PHE A 229 16.31 19.22 4.83
CA PHE A 229 15.32 18.77 5.82
C PHE A 229 13.88 18.85 5.29
N LEU A 230 13.52 19.99 4.70
CA LEU A 230 12.18 20.18 4.13
C LEU A 230 12.09 19.58 2.73
N ALA A 231 13.15 19.67 1.91
CA ALA A 231 13.17 19.09 0.57
C ALA A 231 12.96 17.57 0.60
N ASN A 232 13.45 16.85 1.62
CA ASN A 232 13.16 15.42 1.80
C ASN A 232 11.64 15.13 1.85
N ILE A 233 10.84 16.04 2.42
CA ILE A 233 9.39 15.86 2.54
C ILE A 233 8.70 16.12 1.20
N SER A 234 9.06 17.19 0.50
CA SER A 234 8.49 17.50 -0.83
C SER A 234 8.94 16.56 -1.93
N GLN A 235 10.13 15.97 -1.80
CA GLN A 235 10.64 15.03 -2.78
C GLN A 235 9.82 13.72 -2.84
N VAL A 236 9.01 13.42 -1.80
CA VAL A 236 8.00 12.34 -1.85
C VAL A 236 7.02 12.52 -3.01
N VAL A 237 6.74 13.77 -3.39
CA VAL A 237 5.86 14.13 -4.52
C VAL A 237 6.63 14.75 -5.69
N PHE A 238 7.91 14.36 -5.85
CA PHE A 238 8.77 14.77 -6.98
C PHE A 238 9.09 16.27 -7.03
N MET A 239 8.99 16.98 -5.89
CA MET A 239 9.27 18.42 -5.82
C MET A 239 10.54 18.70 -4.99
N PRO A 240 11.63 19.20 -5.59
CA PRO A 240 12.87 19.47 -4.86
C PRO A 240 12.82 20.75 -3.99
N GLN A 241 11.76 21.54 -4.09
CA GLN A 241 11.64 22.83 -3.42
C GLN A 241 11.34 22.66 -1.92
N TRP A 242 12.18 23.23 -1.06
CA TRP A 242 12.04 23.14 0.40
C TRP A 242 10.74 23.77 0.93
N TYR A 243 10.27 24.86 0.31
CA TYR A 243 9.05 25.55 0.76
C TYR A 243 7.80 24.71 0.51
N ILE A 244 7.79 23.86 -0.51
CA ILE A 244 6.75 22.85 -0.71
C ILE A 244 6.78 21.84 0.42
N GLY A 245 7.97 21.43 0.86
CA GLY A 245 8.15 20.53 1.99
C GLY A 245 7.57 21.11 3.29
N LEU A 246 7.72 22.43 3.50
CA LEU A 246 7.09 23.14 4.61
C LEU A 246 5.56 23.10 4.53
N LEU A 247 4.98 23.40 3.36
CA LEU A 247 3.52 23.36 3.17
C LEU A 247 2.96 21.95 3.40
N LEU A 248 3.64 20.92 2.90
CA LEU A 248 3.28 19.52 3.14
C LEU A 248 3.42 19.16 4.62
N LEU A 249 4.50 19.55 5.29
CA LEU A 249 4.69 19.28 6.72
C LEU A 249 3.58 19.92 7.57
N ILE A 250 3.17 21.15 7.26
CA ILE A 250 2.02 21.80 7.90
C ILE A 250 0.75 20.96 7.72
N GLY A 251 0.48 20.49 6.50
CA GLY A 251 -0.69 19.64 6.24
C GLY A 251 -0.63 18.28 6.94
N ILE A 252 0.56 17.67 7.04
CA ILE A 252 0.77 16.42 7.81
C ILE A 252 0.48 16.68 9.29
N LEU A 253 1.10 17.70 9.90
CA LEU A 253 0.91 18.05 11.32
C LEU A 253 -0.54 18.44 11.65
N ALA A 254 -1.23 19.09 10.72
CA ALA A 254 -2.63 19.47 10.88
C ALA A 254 -3.57 18.25 10.87
N ALA A 255 -3.22 17.17 10.16
CA ALA A 255 -4.01 15.94 10.13
C ALA A 255 -3.63 14.95 11.23
N ASP A 256 -2.32 14.75 11.46
CA ASP A 256 -1.81 13.86 12.50
C ASP A 256 -0.44 14.34 13.00
N ARG A 257 -0.39 14.79 14.26
CA ARG A 257 0.83 15.35 14.87
C ARG A 257 1.94 14.31 14.96
N LEU A 258 1.61 13.05 15.25
CA LEU A 258 2.60 11.99 15.39
C LEU A 258 3.22 11.66 14.01
N ALA A 259 2.40 11.56 12.96
CA ALA A 259 2.87 11.39 11.60
C ALA A 259 3.80 12.53 11.19
N GLY A 260 3.48 13.77 11.54
CA GLY A 260 4.34 14.94 11.29
C GLY A 260 5.67 14.87 12.05
N VAL A 261 5.66 14.47 13.33
CA VAL A 261 6.89 14.25 14.10
C VAL A 261 7.73 13.14 13.47
N MET A 262 7.13 12.01 13.08
CA MET A 262 7.85 10.92 12.44
C MET A 262 8.39 11.29 11.05
N ALA A 263 7.70 12.15 10.29
CA ALA A 263 8.22 12.72 9.05
C ALA A 263 9.51 13.53 9.32
N CYS A 264 9.50 14.38 10.34
CA CYS A 264 10.69 15.12 10.77
C CYS A 264 11.83 14.17 11.20
N VAL A 265 11.52 13.13 11.99
CA VAL A 265 12.51 12.13 12.42
C VAL A 265 13.14 11.41 11.22
N GLY A 266 12.33 10.97 10.25
CA GLY A 266 12.83 10.34 9.02
C GLY A 266 13.74 11.26 8.22
N SER A 267 13.36 12.52 8.06
CA SER A 267 14.18 13.52 7.36
C SER A 267 15.52 13.79 8.09
N LEU A 268 15.49 14.03 9.41
CA LEU A 268 16.71 14.23 10.20
C LEU A 268 17.63 13.01 10.15
N THR A 269 17.06 11.80 10.23
CA THR A 269 17.83 10.56 10.14
C THR A 269 18.59 10.48 8.82
N ALA A 270 17.92 10.80 7.71
CA ALA A 270 18.56 10.80 6.40
C ALA A 270 19.67 11.85 6.28
N LEU A 271 19.51 13.04 6.87
CA LEU A 271 20.55 14.07 6.88
C LEU A 271 21.78 13.63 7.68
N VAL A 272 21.60 12.97 8.83
CA VAL A 272 22.71 12.40 9.61
C VAL A 272 23.44 11.33 8.81
N VAL A 273 22.72 10.45 8.13
CA VAL A 273 23.33 9.43 7.26
C VAL A 273 24.06 10.09 6.09
N ALA A 274 23.48 11.11 5.45
CA ALA A 274 24.10 11.83 4.34
C ALA A 274 25.42 12.51 4.75
N ALA A 275 25.43 13.15 5.94
CA ALA A 275 26.61 13.81 6.48
C ALA A 275 27.75 12.84 6.82
N THR A 276 27.43 11.62 7.26
CA THR A 276 28.43 10.60 7.63
C THR A 276 28.93 9.77 6.45
N THR A 277 28.14 9.66 5.37
CA THR A 277 28.47 8.84 4.19
C THR A 277 29.01 9.62 2.99
N GLY A 278 29.10 10.95 3.10
CA GLY A 278 29.66 11.81 2.05
C GLY A 278 28.77 11.96 0.82
N ILE A 279 27.44 11.92 0.99
CA ILE A 279 26.50 12.14 -0.11
C ILE A 279 26.63 13.59 -0.63
N PRO A 280 26.63 13.84 -1.96
CA PRO A 280 26.79 15.19 -2.49
C PRO A 280 25.75 16.19 -1.98
N ALA A 281 26.20 17.41 -1.66
CA ALA A 281 25.34 18.49 -1.14
C ALA A 281 24.18 18.83 -2.09
N THR A 282 24.36 18.67 -3.40
CA THR A 282 23.29 18.87 -4.40
C THR A 282 22.13 17.90 -4.21
N ALA A 283 22.43 16.62 -3.95
CA ALA A 283 21.41 15.60 -3.72
C ALA A 283 20.69 15.82 -2.37
N VAL A 284 21.42 16.26 -1.35
CA VAL A 284 20.84 16.66 -0.05
C VAL A 284 19.87 17.82 -0.22
N ARG A 285 20.27 18.89 -0.92
CA ARG A 285 19.42 20.07 -1.16
C ARG A 285 18.17 19.80 -2.00
N GLN A 286 18.23 18.77 -2.85
CA GLN A 286 17.09 18.30 -3.66
C GLN A 286 16.22 17.27 -2.93
N GLY A 287 16.55 16.93 -1.68
CA GLY A 287 15.78 15.97 -0.89
C GLY A 287 15.91 14.51 -1.34
N LEU A 288 16.81 14.21 -2.30
CA LEU A 288 16.97 12.88 -2.90
C LEU A 288 17.48 11.83 -1.91
N THR A 289 18.00 12.29 -0.77
CA THR A 289 18.58 11.43 0.26
C THR A 289 17.55 10.92 1.26
N GLY A 290 16.45 11.63 1.49
CA GLY A 290 15.61 11.38 2.66
C GLY A 290 14.12 11.15 2.44
N TYR A 291 13.57 11.33 1.24
CA TYR A 291 12.13 11.10 1.03
C TYR A 291 11.69 9.67 1.33
N ASN A 292 12.51 8.68 0.97
CA ASN A 292 12.26 7.28 1.34
C ASN A 292 12.28 7.09 2.87
N ALA A 293 13.23 7.73 3.55
CA ALA A 293 13.38 7.66 5.00
C ALA A 293 12.19 8.30 5.74
N VAL A 294 11.67 9.42 5.22
CA VAL A 294 10.44 10.07 5.70
C VAL A 294 9.27 9.09 5.68
N LEU A 295 9.03 8.44 4.53
CA LEU A 295 7.94 7.47 4.39
C LEU A 295 8.11 6.27 5.32
N VAL A 296 9.32 5.72 5.47
CA VAL A 296 9.58 4.58 6.38
C VAL A 296 9.32 4.97 7.84
N ALA A 297 9.80 6.13 8.27
CA ALA A 297 9.61 6.59 9.64
C ALA A 297 8.12 6.79 9.96
N MET A 298 7.36 7.39 9.04
CA MET A 298 5.90 7.55 9.19
C MET A 298 5.19 6.18 9.22
N ALA A 299 5.51 5.31 8.26
CA ALA A 299 4.90 3.99 8.13
C ALA A 299 5.08 3.16 9.41
N LEU A 300 6.32 3.03 9.91
CA LEU A 300 6.62 2.17 11.05
C LEU A 300 6.38 2.84 12.41
N GLY A 301 6.59 4.16 12.50
CA GLY A 301 6.49 4.89 13.77
C GLY A 301 5.09 5.38 14.11
N ALA A 302 4.23 5.63 13.11
CA ALA A 302 2.92 6.25 13.31
C ALA A 302 1.74 5.40 12.78
N VAL A 303 1.94 4.65 11.69
CA VAL A 303 0.82 4.08 10.91
C VAL A 303 0.60 2.59 11.19
N PHE A 304 1.56 1.74 10.82
CA PHE A 304 1.39 0.28 10.76
C PHE A 304 1.71 -0.45 12.07
N LEU A 305 2.44 0.18 12.98
CA LEU A 305 2.71 -0.36 14.32
C LEU A 305 2.02 0.52 15.37
N THR A 306 1.67 -0.06 16.51
CA THR A 306 1.14 0.70 17.64
C THR A 306 2.17 1.77 18.08
N PRO A 307 1.82 3.06 18.04
CA PRO A 307 2.70 4.16 18.42
C PRO A 307 3.26 4.02 19.83
N GLY A 308 4.56 4.19 19.93
CA GLY A 308 5.28 4.27 21.19
C GLY A 308 6.77 4.46 20.94
N ARG A 309 7.55 4.58 22.02
CA ARG A 309 9.00 4.79 21.92
C ARG A 309 9.71 3.70 21.11
N ARG A 310 9.22 2.46 21.20
CA ARG A 310 9.80 1.30 20.50
C ARG A 310 9.51 1.31 19.01
N SER A 311 8.26 1.58 18.60
CA SER A 311 7.93 1.72 17.17
C SER A 311 8.61 2.93 16.55
N ALA A 312 8.76 4.03 17.30
CA ALA A 312 9.51 5.20 16.86
C ALA A 312 10.99 4.84 16.62
N LEU A 313 11.67 4.19 17.57
CA LEU A 313 13.06 3.73 17.39
C LEU A 313 13.19 2.75 16.22
N TYR A 314 12.24 1.82 16.09
CA TYR A 314 12.18 0.87 14.99
C TYR A 314 12.02 1.57 13.63
N GLY A 315 11.16 2.59 13.57
CA GLY A 315 10.99 3.45 12.40
C GLY A 315 12.23 4.28 12.07
N THR A 316 12.93 4.81 13.08
CA THR A 316 14.21 5.51 12.88
C THR A 316 15.28 4.58 12.32
N ALA A 317 15.39 3.35 12.84
CA ALA A 317 16.30 2.35 12.30
C ALA A 317 15.96 2.01 10.84
N GLY A 318 14.68 1.83 10.52
CA GLY A 318 14.22 1.64 9.15
C GLY A 318 14.54 2.84 8.26
N ALA A 319 14.36 4.07 8.74
CA ALA A 319 14.67 5.28 7.99
C ALA A 319 16.17 5.38 7.62
N ALA A 320 17.06 4.98 8.54
CA ALA A 320 18.49 4.89 8.27
C ALA A 320 18.80 3.82 7.20
N VAL A 321 18.21 2.63 7.31
CA VAL A 321 18.37 1.55 6.32
C VAL A 321 17.87 1.98 4.94
N ALA A 322 16.71 2.63 4.86
CA ALA A 322 16.15 3.10 3.60
C ALA A 322 17.00 4.18 2.94
N THR A 323 17.66 5.04 3.73
CA THR A 323 18.61 6.04 3.21
C THR A 323 19.81 5.35 2.55
N VAL A 324 20.41 4.36 3.22
CA VAL A 324 21.54 3.59 2.66
C VAL A 324 21.10 2.79 1.43
N LEU A 325 19.92 2.17 1.48
CA LEU A 325 19.35 1.42 0.36
C LEU A 325 19.08 2.33 -0.84
N ALA A 326 18.65 3.57 -0.64
CA ALA A 326 18.46 4.54 -1.73
C ALA A 326 19.76 4.86 -2.48
N VAL A 327 20.88 4.96 -1.76
CA VAL A 327 22.21 5.11 -2.36
C VAL A 327 22.59 3.86 -3.16
N ALA A 328 22.35 2.66 -2.62
CA ALA A 328 22.63 1.40 -3.30
C ALA A 328 21.79 1.24 -4.59
N CYS A 329 20.47 1.47 -4.51
CA CYS A 329 19.58 1.46 -5.66
C CYS A 329 19.99 2.51 -6.70
N GLY A 330 20.44 3.69 -6.26
CA GLY A 330 20.95 4.74 -7.14
C GLY A 330 22.12 4.32 -8.02
N ARG A 331 22.99 3.45 -7.52
CA ARG A 331 24.12 2.90 -8.28
C ARG A 331 23.70 1.81 -9.28
N LEU A 332 22.74 0.97 -8.90
CA LEU A 332 22.35 -0.19 -9.71
C LEU A 332 21.29 0.15 -10.76
N PHE A 333 20.32 1.00 -10.40
CA PHE A 333 19.14 1.32 -11.22
C PHE A 333 18.78 2.81 -11.08
N PRO A 334 19.62 3.73 -11.57
CA PRO A 334 19.51 5.18 -11.32
C PRO A 334 18.17 5.79 -11.75
N ALA A 335 17.58 5.30 -12.85
CA ALA A 335 16.31 5.78 -13.38
C ALA A 335 15.07 5.16 -12.70
N GLN A 336 15.27 4.20 -11.78
CA GLN A 336 14.20 3.40 -11.21
C GLN A 336 14.16 3.42 -9.68
N VAL A 337 14.96 4.26 -9.00
CA VAL A 337 14.98 4.27 -7.52
C VAL A 337 13.59 4.51 -6.94
N LEU A 338 12.91 5.58 -7.40
CA LEU A 338 11.56 5.94 -6.96
C LEU A 338 11.39 5.72 -5.44
N THR A 339 10.27 5.15 -5.02
CA THR A 339 10.07 4.77 -3.61
C THR A 339 10.40 3.30 -3.31
N TRP A 340 11.19 2.61 -4.15
CA TRP A 340 11.59 1.22 -3.86
C TRP A 340 12.34 1.06 -2.53
N PRO A 341 13.29 1.95 -2.16
CA PRO A 341 13.94 1.85 -0.86
C PRO A 341 12.94 1.89 0.30
N PHE A 342 11.95 2.78 0.24
CA PHE A 342 10.83 2.80 1.19
C PHE A 342 10.07 1.47 1.20
N VAL A 343 9.60 1.01 0.03
CA VAL A 343 8.80 -0.23 -0.10
C VAL A 343 9.54 -1.42 0.51
N LEU A 344 10.77 -1.66 0.07
CA LEU A 344 11.55 -2.83 0.47
C LEU A 344 11.90 -2.78 1.96
N THR A 345 12.34 -1.63 2.47
CA THR A 345 12.66 -1.49 3.89
C THR A 345 11.42 -1.66 4.76
N THR A 346 10.30 -1.01 4.43
CA THR A 346 9.07 -1.15 5.22
C THR A 346 8.53 -2.57 5.17
N MET A 347 8.56 -3.26 4.02
CA MET A 347 8.15 -4.67 3.91
C MET A 347 8.95 -5.58 4.84
N VAL A 348 10.29 -5.48 4.79
CA VAL A 348 11.17 -6.30 5.63
C VAL A 348 10.93 -6.03 7.12
N PHE A 349 10.80 -4.76 7.50
CA PHE A 349 10.58 -4.38 8.90
C PHE A 349 9.19 -4.80 9.39
N LEU A 350 8.14 -4.69 8.56
CA LEU A 350 6.81 -5.18 8.93
C LEU A 350 6.76 -6.70 9.02
N ALA A 351 7.45 -7.42 8.14
CA ALA A 351 7.56 -8.88 8.20
C ALA A 351 8.29 -9.36 9.47
N ALA A 352 9.30 -8.60 9.93
CA ALA A 352 10.04 -8.92 11.16
C ALA A 352 9.32 -8.49 12.45
N ALA A 353 8.40 -7.50 12.39
CA ALA A 353 7.77 -6.93 13.57
C ALA A 353 7.04 -7.95 14.48
N PRO A 354 6.30 -8.97 13.98
CA PRO A 354 5.68 -10.00 14.81
C PRO A 354 6.68 -10.82 15.63
N MET A 355 7.96 -10.91 15.20
CA MET A 355 9.01 -11.61 15.94
C MET A 355 9.53 -10.78 17.13
N CYS A 356 9.25 -9.47 17.16
CA CYS A 356 9.61 -8.60 18.26
C CYS A 356 8.43 -8.51 19.24
N HIS A 357 8.49 -9.22 20.38
CA HIS A 357 7.44 -9.26 21.42
C HIS A 357 6.98 -7.89 21.97
N HIS A 358 7.68 -6.82 21.63
CA HIS A 358 7.44 -5.47 22.08
C HIS A 358 6.88 -4.54 20.99
N LEU A 359 6.68 -5.04 19.78
CA LEU A 359 6.04 -4.34 18.67
C LEU A 359 4.70 -5.01 18.38
N THR A 360 3.64 -4.21 18.29
CA THR A 360 2.30 -4.70 17.98
C THR A 360 1.89 -4.17 16.62
N PRO A 361 1.74 -5.03 15.60
CA PRO A 361 1.16 -4.64 14.32
C PRO A 361 -0.27 -4.12 14.50
N ARG A 362 -0.60 -3.03 13.80
CA ARG A 362 -1.98 -2.57 13.67
C ARG A 362 -2.59 -3.25 12.45
N HIS A 363 -3.61 -4.08 12.65
CA HIS A 363 -4.39 -4.60 11.54
C HIS A 363 -5.17 -3.45 10.88
N LEU A 364 -4.75 -3.06 9.67
CA LEU A 364 -5.44 -2.03 8.87
C LEU A 364 -6.46 -2.62 7.88
N LEU A 365 -6.51 -3.95 7.75
CA LEU A 365 -7.51 -4.66 6.95
C LEU A 365 -8.56 -5.26 7.88
N PRO A 366 -9.87 -5.03 7.64
CA PRO A 366 -10.90 -5.87 8.23
C PRO A 366 -10.61 -7.32 7.85
N SER A 367 -10.59 -8.21 8.82
CA SER A 367 -10.55 -9.65 8.57
C SER A 367 -11.75 -10.03 7.70
N SER A 368 -11.53 -10.33 6.42
CA SER A 368 -12.49 -11.05 5.60
C SER A 368 -12.43 -12.54 5.98
N GLY A 369 -12.76 -12.83 7.23
CA GLY A 369 -12.95 -14.17 7.76
C GLY A 369 -14.21 -14.13 8.63
N PRO A 370 -15.06 -15.17 8.59
CA PRO A 370 -16.20 -15.22 9.49
C PRO A 370 -15.67 -15.14 10.92
N THR A 371 -16.10 -14.11 11.65
CA THR A 371 -16.06 -14.13 13.11
C THR A 371 -16.78 -15.40 13.55
N PRO A 372 -16.14 -16.31 14.33
CA PRO A 372 -16.88 -17.35 15.00
C PRO A 372 -17.64 -16.70 16.15
N GLU A 373 -18.74 -16.02 15.83
CA GLU A 373 -19.79 -15.77 16.80
C GLU A 373 -20.54 -17.09 17.01
N GLY A 374 -20.45 -17.63 18.21
CA GLY A 374 -21.39 -18.66 18.66
C GLY A 374 -20.77 -19.95 19.21
N THR A 375 -19.92 -19.86 20.23
CA THR A 375 -19.98 -20.84 21.34
C THR A 375 -19.62 -20.11 22.63
N GLY A 376 -20.64 -19.71 23.37
CA GLY A 376 -20.48 -19.31 24.77
C GLY A 376 -19.98 -20.53 25.55
N HIS A 377 -18.70 -20.51 25.93
CA HIS A 377 -18.20 -21.28 27.07
C HIS A 377 -17.47 -20.29 27.98
N THR A 378 -18.06 -20.15 29.16
CA THR A 378 -17.58 -19.44 30.34
C THR A 378 -16.10 -19.72 30.60
N ALA A 379 -15.28 -18.67 30.55
CA ALA A 379 -13.92 -18.69 31.07
C ALA A 379 -13.97 -18.60 32.61
N GLU A 380 -14.33 -19.72 33.25
CA GLU A 380 -14.06 -19.99 34.65
C GLU A 380 -13.23 -21.27 34.74
N GLY A 381 -12.05 -21.18 35.37
CA GLY A 381 -11.32 -22.35 35.84
C GLY A 381 -10.05 -22.72 35.07
N TRP A 382 -8.96 -21.95 35.28
CA TRP A 382 -7.64 -22.56 35.45
C TRP A 382 -6.66 -21.61 36.14
N ALA A 383 -6.80 -21.49 37.45
CA ALA A 383 -5.73 -21.03 38.34
C ALA A 383 -5.66 -22.02 39.52
N ARG A 384 -5.03 -23.18 39.29
CA ARG A 384 -4.56 -24.04 40.39
C ARG A 384 -3.19 -23.52 40.83
N LYS A 385 -3.11 -23.13 42.09
CA LYS A 385 -1.87 -22.88 42.84
C LYS A 385 -1.03 -24.18 42.90
N PRO A 386 0.30 -24.10 42.88
CA PRO A 386 1.15 -25.11 43.48
C PRO A 386 1.57 -24.68 44.89
N GLY A 387 1.32 -25.58 45.84
CA GLY A 387 1.84 -25.54 47.20
C GLY A 387 1.78 -26.96 47.73
N ASP A 388 2.90 -27.68 47.55
CA ASP A 388 3.52 -28.64 48.47
C ASP A 388 4.93 -28.94 47.93
#